data_AF-A0A552KMS7-F1
#
_entry.id   AF-A0A552KMS7-F1
#
_cell.length_a   1.000
_cell.length_b   1.000
_cell.length_c   1.000
_cell.angle_alpha   90.00
_cell.angle_beta   90.00
_cell.angle_gamma   90.00
#
_symmetry.space_group_name_H-M   'P 1'
#
loop_
_entity.id
_entity.type
_entity.pdbx_description
1 polymer ?
#
loop_
_entity_poly.entity_id
_entity_poly.type
_entity_poly.pdbx_seq_one_letter_code
_entity_poly.pdbx_strand_id
1 'polypeptide(L)'
;MLAELAAAEIAKIAFEAVIGKLTEGAMDKGVELWQKIKQKLQKEPTAAKVLAAAEQTKSEAMIEQQVVPFLQVEMLKDTNFAQEIQTLAQQIKQVI
;
A
#
# COMPACT_ATOMS: atom_id res chain seq x y z
N MET A 1 -19.93 8.64 7.82
CA MET A 1 -18.56 8.82 7.30
C MET A 1 -17.82 7.52 7.55
N LEU A 2 -17.37 6.81 6.50
CA LEU A 2 -16.40 5.74 6.69
C LEU A 2 -15.09 6.39 7.16
N ALA A 3 -14.45 5.84 8.19
CA ALA A 3 -13.17 6.36 8.66
C ALA A 3 -12.11 6.19 7.55
N GLU A 4 -11.35 7.24 7.28
CA GLU A 4 -10.19 7.17 6.40
C GLU A 4 -9.14 6.25 7.04
N LEU A 5 -8.62 5.31 6.25
CA LEU A 5 -7.56 4.41 6.70
C LEU A 5 -6.23 5.18 6.77
N ALA A 6 -5.41 4.88 7.78
CA ALA A 6 -4.08 5.44 7.84
C ALA A 6 -3.22 4.89 6.68
N ALA A 7 -2.26 5.68 6.19
CA ALA A 7 -1.30 5.22 5.18
C ALA A 7 -0.59 3.93 5.60
N ALA A 8 -0.31 3.76 6.90
CA ALA A 8 0.23 2.52 7.45
C ALA A 8 -0.67 1.31 7.24
N GLU A 9 -1.97 1.46 7.49
CA GLU A 9 -2.96 0.41 7.30
C GLU A 9 -3.14 0.09 5.80
N ILE A 10 -3.18 1.11 4.94
CA ILE A 10 -3.23 0.94 3.49
C ILE A 10 -2.00 0.17 2.97
N ALA A 11 -0.80 0.59 3.37
CA ALA A 11 0.44 -0.05 2.95
C ALA A 11 0.53 -1.50 3.43
N LYS A 12 0.08 -1.76 4.66
CA LYS A 12 0.03 -3.10 5.22
C LYS A 12 -0.92 -4.02 4.46
N ILE A 13 -2.17 -3.61 4.24
CA ILE A 13 -3.15 -4.39 3.48
C ILE A 13 -2.62 -4.73 2.08
N ALA A 14 -2.06 -3.73 1.40
CA ALA A 14 -1.49 -3.90 0.07
C ALA A 14 -0.34 -4.92 0.08
N PHE A 15 0.56 -4.82 1.06
CA PHE A 15 1.72 -5.68 1.15
C PHE A 15 1.37 -7.11 1.55
N GLU A 16 0.44 -7.28 2.49
CA GLU A 16 -0.10 -8.59 2.90
C GLU A 16 -0.62 -9.38 1.70
N ALA A 17 -1.22 -8.71 0.71
CA ALA A 17 -1.65 -9.35 -0.53
C ALA A 17 -0.49 -9.95 -1.32
N VAL A 18 0.60 -9.19 -1.47
CA VAL A 18 1.78 -9.58 -2.25
C VAL A 18 2.57 -10.69 -1.57
N ILE A 19 2.56 -10.74 -0.23
CA ILE A 19 3.18 -11.83 0.52
C ILE A 19 2.23 -13.03 0.76
N GLY A 20 1.02 -12.99 0.21
CA GLY A 20 0.08 -14.13 0.21
C GLY A 20 -0.67 -14.33 1.53
N LYS A 21 -0.88 -13.27 2.32
CA LYS A 21 -1.58 -13.31 3.61
C LYS A 21 -3.06 -12.96 3.54
N LEU A 22 -3.56 -12.47 2.41
CA LEU A 22 -4.99 -12.16 2.24
C LEU A 22 -5.79 -13.37 1.73
N THR A 23 -7.11 -13.34 1.96
CA THR A 23 -8.05 -14.30 1.37
C THR A 23 -8.09 -14.17 -0.16
N GLU A 24 -8.50 -15.23 -0.87
CA GLU A 24 -8.56 -15.23 -2.35
C GLU A 24 -9.41 -14.05 -2.89
N GLY A 25 -10.54 -13.74 -2.25
CA GLY A 25 -11.41 -12.61 -2.64
C GLY A 25 -10.81 -11.21 -2.41
N ALA A 26 -9.80 -11.11 -1.55
CA ALA A 26 -9.09 -9.88 -1.22
C ALA A 26 -7.74 -9.75 -1.96
N MET A 27 -7.19 -10.85 -2.44
CA MET A 27 -5.84 -10.93 -3.01
C MET A 27 -5.70 -10.07 -4.27
N ASP A 28 -6.61 -10.21 -5.24
CA ASP A 28 -6.53 -9.48 -6.51
C ASP A 28 -6.52 -7.96 -6.29
N LYS A 29 -7.44 -7.48 -5.45
CA LYS A 29 -7.54 -6.05 -5.09
C LYS A 29 -6.34 -5.58 -4.29
N GLY A 30 -5.81 -6.42 -3.40
CA GLY A 30 -4.62 -6.11 -2.62
C GLY A 30 -3.36 -6.00 -3.49
N VAL A 31 -3.22 -6.88 -4.48
CA VAL A 31 -2.15 -6.80 -5.49
C VAL A 31 -2.31 -5.54 -6.34
N GLU A 32 -3.53 -5.22 -6.77
CA GLU A 32 -3.82 -3.97 -7.49
C GLU A 32 -3.43 -2.73 -6.67
N LEU A 33 -3.84 -2.69 -5.40
CA LEU A 33 -3.51 -1.63 -4.47
C LEU A 33 -1.99 -1.46 -4.33
N TRP A 34 -1.26 -2.58 -4.18
CA TRP A 34 0.19 -2.55 -4.11
C TRP A 34 0.83 -2.02 -5.40
N GLN A 35 0.35 -2.44 -6.56
CA GLN A 35 0.86 -1.94 -7.85
C GLN A 35 0.67 -0.43 -7.97
N LYS A 36 -0.47 0.12 -7.54
CA LYS A 36 -0.68 1.58 -7.55
C LYS A 36 0.27 2.32 -6.62
N ILE A 37 0.47 1.81 -5.40
CA ILE A 37 1.46 2.36 -4.45
C ILE A 37 2.85 2.34 -5.09
N LYS A 38 3.26 1.20 -5.65
CA LYS A 38 4.56 1.04 -6.30
C LYS A 38 4.73 1.99 -7.48
N GLN A 39 3.73 2.11 -8.36
CA GLN A 39 3.78 3.01 -9.51
C GLN A 39 3.89 4.48 -9.14
N LYS A 40 3.27 4.88 -8.02
CA LYS A 40 3.38 6.24 -7.49
C LYS A 40 4.75 6.49 -6.88
N LEU A 41 5.17 5.59 -5.99
CA LEU A 41 6.40 5.73 -5.21
C LEU A 41 7.69 5.51 -6.01
N GLN A 42 7.67 4.71 -7.09
CA GLN A 42 8.85 4.49 -7.94
C GLN A 42 9.36 5.77 -8.63
N LYS A 43 8.56 6.84 -8.64
CA LYS A 43 8.98 8.16 -9.12
C LYS A 43 10.04 8.78 -8.23
N GLU A 44 10.16 8.33 -6.98
CA GLU A 44 11.22 8.70 -6.06
C GLU A 44 12.26 7.53 -5.98
N PRO A 45 13.55 7.78 -6.31
CA PRO A 45 14.58 6.75 -6.37
C PRO A 45 14.86 5.98 -5.06
N THR A 46 14.79 6.66 -3.92
CA THR A 46 14.90 6.11 -2.57
C THR A 46 13.72 5.19 -2.26
N ALA A 47 12.49 5.67 -2.51
CA ALA A 47 11.28 4.87 -2.29
C ALA A 47 11.27 3.61 -3.17
N ALA A 48 11.72 3.71 -4.43
CA ALA A 48 11.87 2.57 -5.33
C ALA A 48 12.81 1.48 -4.76
N LYS A 49 13.95 1.87 -4.18
CA LYS A 49 14.90 0.93 -3.56
C LYS A 49 14.30 0.24 -2.34
N VAL A 50 13.64 1.01 -1.49
CA VAL A 50 12.98 0.49 -0.28
C VAL A 50 11.88 -0.51 -0.66
N LEU A 51 11.04 -0.17 -1.64
CA LEU A 51 9.97 -1.05 -2.12
C LEU A 51 10.53 -2.39 -2.62
N ALA A 52 11.55 -2.35 -3.47
CA ALA A 52 12.19 -3.56 -3.99
C ALA A 52 12.78 -4.43 -2.85
N ALA A 53 13.44 -3.79 -1.88
CA ALA A 53 14.01 -4.50 -0.73
C ALA A 53 12.92 -5.10 0.18
N ALA A 54 11.82 -4.38 0.41
CA ALA A 54 10.70 -4.87 1.20
C ALA A 54 10.01 -6.06 0.53
N GLU A 55 9.78 -6.02 -0.79
CA GLU A 55 9.24 -7.15 -1.57
C GLU A 55 10.17 -8.36 -1.52
N GLN A 56 11.47 -8.16 -1.72
CA GLN A 56 12.46 -9.23 -1.74
C GLN A 56 12.59 -9.92 -0.37
N THR A 57 12.61 -9.13 0.70
CA THR A 57 12.76 -9.63 2.08
C THR A 57 11.43 -10.05 2.71
N LYS A 58 10.31 -9.71 2.07
CA LYS A 58 8.95 -9.85 2.61
C LYS A 58 8.80 -9.20 4.00
N SER A 59 9.54 -8.11 4.24
CA SER A 59 9.64 -7.46 5.55
C SER A 59 8.56 -6.41 5.76
N GLU A 60 7.55 -6.74 6.56
CA GLU A 60 6.51 -5.80 7.00
C GLU A 60 7.09 -4.62 7.79
N ALA A 61 8.14 -4.85 8.58
CA ALA A 61 8.82 -3.79 9.31
C ALA A 61 9.42 -2.73 8.34
N MET A 62 9.93 -3.15 7.18
CA MET A 62 10.40 -2.22 6.16
C MET A 62 9.24 -1.43 5.52
N ILE A 63 8.07 -2.04 5.38
CA ILE A 63 6.88 -1.32 4.91
C ILE A 63 6.53 -0.20 5.88
N GLU A 64 6.34 -0.53 7.17
CA GLU A 64 5.93 0.43 8.19
C GLU A 64 6.96 1.55 8.40
N GLN A 65 8.26 1.19 8.45
CA GLN A 65 9.31 2.16 8.80
C GLN A 65 9.80 2.98 7.62
N GLN A 66 9.76 2.41 6.41
CA GLN A 66 10.42 3.03 5.26
C GLN A 66 9.45 3.34 4.12
N VAL A 67 8.44 2.51 3.83
CA VAL A 67 7.49 2.77 2.73
C VAL A 67 6.39 3.75 3.16
N VAL A 68 5.86 3.61 4.37
CA VAL A 68 4.74 4.43 4.88
C VAL A 68 5.05 5.93 4.88
N PRO A 69 6.24 6.42 5.30
CA PRO A 69 6.54 7.85 5.23
C PRO A 69 6.47 8.41 3.80
N PHE A 70 6.96 7.68 2.80
CA PHE A 70 6.83 8.10 1.39
C PHE A 70 5.38 8.08 0.93
N LEU A 71 4.61 7.05 1.32
CA LEU A 71 3.20 6.95 0.98
C LEU A 71 2.40 8.11 1.57
N GLN A 72 2.63 8.47 2.83
CA GLN A 72 1.99 9.62 3.48
C GLN A 72 2.25 10.92 2.71
N VAL A 73 3.50 11.16 2.33
CA VAL A 73 3.88 12.35 1.57
C VAL A 73 3.17 12.38 0.21
N GLU A 74 3.10 11.27 -0.51
CA GLU A 74 2.41 11.23 -1.80
C GLU A 74 0.89 11.34 -1.67
N MET A 75 0.28 10.81 -0.62
CA MET A 75 -1.14 11.00 -0.31
C MET A 75 -1.47 12.47 0.00
N LEU A 76 -0.57 13.19 0.67
CA LEU A 76 -0.75 14.61 0.95
C LEU A 76 -0.58 15.47 -0.31
N LYS A 77 0.35 15.10 -1.20
CA LYS A 77 0.61 15.81 -2.46
C LYS A 77 -0.45 15.56 -3.53
N ASP A 78 -1.02 14.36 -3.57
CA ASP A 78 -1.95 13.93 -4.60
C ASP A 78 -3.20 13.33 -3.98
N THR A 79 -4.22 14.17 -3.82
CA THR A 79 -5.51 13.81 -3.23
C THR A 79 -6.25 12.76 -4.07
N ASN A 80 -6.09 12.76 -5.40
CA ASN A 80 -6.73 11.76 -6.27
C ASN A 80 -6.12 10.38 -6.01
N PHE A 81 -4.79 10.33 -5.94
CA PHE A 81 -4.09 9.10 -5.57
C PHE A 81 -4.50 8.63 -4.17
N ALA A 82 -4.56 9.53 -3.18
CA ALA A 82 -5.00 9.20 -1.83
C ALA A 82 -6.42 8.59 -1.81
N GLN A 83 -7.35 9.20 -2.54
CA GLN A 83 -8.74 8.73 -2.62
C GLN A 83 -8.85 7.36 -3.30
N GLU A 84 -8.05 7.13 -4.35
CA GLU A 84 -8.03 5.87 -5.07
C GLU A 84 -7.54 4.72 -4.19
N ILE A 85 -6.41 4.89 -3.51
CA ILE A 85 -5.86 3.84 -2.62
C ILE A 85 -6.70 3.65 -1.36
N GLN A 86 -7.33 4.71 -0.83
CA GLN A 86 -8.32 4.61 0.25
C GLN A 86 -9.50 3.73 -0.17
N THR A 87 -10.04 4.00 -1.36
CA THR A 87 -11.20 3.26 -1.89
C THR A 87 -10.88 1.78 -2.02
N LEU A 88 -9.73 1.44 -2.61
CA LEU A 88 -9.28 0.06 -2.75
C LEU A 88 -9.06 -0.62 -1.40
N ALA A 89 -8.35 0.04 -0.47
CA ALA A 89 -8.11 -0.50 0.86
C ALA A 89 -9.41 -0.74 1.64
N GLN A 90 -10.39 0.15 1.54
CA GLN A 90 -11.71 -0.05 2.14
C GLN A 90 -12.47 -1.22 1.51
N GLN A 91 -12.42 -1.36 0.18
CA GLN A 91 -13.04 -2.50 -0.49
C GLN A 91 -12.41 -3.83 -0.07
N ILE A 92 -11.09 -3.87 0.11
CA ILE A 92 -10.38 -5.05 0.63
C ILE A 92 -10.83 -5.33 2.07
N LYS A 93 -10.89 -4.30 2.92
CA LYS A 93 -11.32 -4.43 4.32
C LYS A 93 -12.74 -4.97 4.50
N GLN A 94 -13.60 -4.83 3.49
CA GLN A 94 -14.96 -5.38 3.50
C GLN A 94 -15.03 -6.87 3.17
N VAL A 95 -13.98 -7.44 2.56
CA VAL A 95 -13.95 -8.82 2.05
C VAL A 95 -12.88 -9.70 2.70
N ILE A 96 -12.06 -9.13 3.58
CA ILE A 96 -11.22 -9.86 4.56
C ILE A 96 -12.01 -10.09 5.85
#